data_AF-A0A9N9G9L7-F1
#
_entry.id   AF-A0A9N9G9L7-F1
#
_cell.length_a   1.000
_cell.length_b   1.000
_cell.length_c   1.000
_cell.angle_alpha   90.00
_cell.angle_beta   90.00
_cell.angle_gamma   90.00
#
_symmetry.space_group_name_H-M   'P 1'
#
loop_
_entity.id
_entity.type
_entity.pdbx_description
1 polymer ?
#
loop_
_entity_poly.entity_id
_entity_poly.type
_entity_poly.pdbx_seq_one_letter_code
_entity_poly.pdbx_strand_id
1 'polypeptide(L)'
;MEQAQVFTCQRCKHTLRIDDTLTDLGSTSIDILLAPLPEEVIRPSDSSTVDRRSETAEINRSSKQSNNIDRNGLSIPTSLSYRLKVANRLFDLMSSRSEIDHPMCQECTDMLLDSLSKQLSDASRERDCYIDFLKKVNVSIISDAEQESLQKEIHEIRSSELAAIKTLKEIESERDTLKKELAALEEEARELDKLEESYWQEFNDFHLQLQAFQNERDSVNLKYDHDAKQLEKLQRTNVYNDTFCICISHDGHFGTINGFRLGRLPDVMV
;
A
#
# COMPACT_ATOMS: atom_id res chain seq x y z
N MET A 1 -63.20 -45.10 -10.17
CA MET A 1 -61.82 -45.14 -10.71
C MET A 1 -60.92 -44.43 -9.72
N GLU A 2 -60.48 -45.16 -8.70
CA GLU A 2 -59.59 -44.65 -7.64
C GLU A 2 -58.15 -44.67 -8.16
N GLN A 3 -57.58 -43.49 -8.40
CA GLN A 3 -56.14 -43.35 -8.58
C GLN A 3 -55.50 -43.35 -7.20
N ALA A 4 -55.09 -44.52 -6.72
CA ALA A 4 -54.17 -44.63 -5.59
C ALA A 4 -52.84 -43.99 -6.04
N GLN A 5 -52.56 -42.76 -5.60
CA GLN A 5 -51.26 -42.14 -5.83
C GLN A 5 -50.20 -42.97 -5.11
N VAL A 6 -49.27 -43.48 -5.91
CA VAL A 6 -48.25 -44.42 -5.48
C VAL A 6 -47.04 -43.63 -5.00
N PHE A 7 -46.71 -43.71 -3.72
CA PHE A 7 -45.43 -43.20 -3.22
C PHE A 7 -44.31 -43.99 -3.90
N THR A 8 -43.28 -43.31 -4.39
CA THR A 8 -42.13 -43.99 -5.00
C THR A 8 -40.90 -43.75 -4.18
N CYS A 9 -40.09 -44.79 -3.98
CA CYS A 9 -38.78 -44.61 -3.39
C CYS A 9 -37.94 -43.69 -4.28
N GLN A 10 -37.41 -42.60 -3.74
CA GLN A 10 -36.59 -41.66 -4.52
C GLN A 10 -35.28 -42.28 -5.06
N ARG A 11 -34.80 -43.38 -4.45
CA ARG A 11 -33.55 -44.07 -4.84
C ARG A 11 -33.76 -45.19 -5.85
N CYS A 12 -34.73 -46.08 -5.63
CA CYS A 12 -34.98 -47.23 -6.53
C CYS A 12 -36.24 -47.10 -7.39
N LYS A 13 -37.00 -46.01 -7.25
CA LYS A 13 -38.28 -45.73 -7.95
C LYS A 13 -39.36 -46.81 -7.76
N HIS A 14 -39.19 -47.70 -6.79
CA HIS A 14 -40.16 -48.73 -6.46
C HIS A 14 -41.37 -48.14 -5.75
N THR A 15 -42.54 -48.73 -5.99
CA THR A 15 -43.82 -48.31 -5.44
C THR A 15 -43.93 -48.71 -3.97
N LEU A 16 -44.07 -47.73 -3.08
CA LEU A 16 -44.19 -47.89 -1.64
C LEU A 16 -45.66 -47.93 -1.23
N ARG A 17 -45.98 -48.90 -0.36
CA ARG A 17 -47.22 -48.95 0.41
C ARG A 17 -46.92 -48.31 1.77
N ILE A 18 -47.72 -47.33 2.17
CA ILE A 18 -47.68 -46.81 3.54
C ILE A 18 -48.30 -47.89 4.44
N ASP A 19 -47.63 -48.19 5.55
CA ASP A 19 -48.12 -49.13 6.56
C ASP A 19 -49.30 -48.54 7.35
N ASP A 20 -50.29 -49.37 7.68
CA ASP A 20 -51.53 -48.98 8.36
C ASP A 20 -51.29 -48.51 9.82
N THR A 21 -50.07 -48.60 10.34
CA THR A 21 -49.68 -48.02 11.63
C THR A 21 -49.60 -46.48 11.64
N LEU A 22 -49.38 -45.85 10.48
CA LEU A 22 -49.49 -44.39 10.33
C LEU A 22 -50.96 -43.91 10.34
N THR A 23 -51.91 -44.83 10.28
CA THR A 23 -53.36 -44.53 10.38
C THR A 23 -53.87 -44.43 11.82
N ASP A 24 -53.09 -44.87 12.82
CA ASP A 24 -53.49 -44.91 14.24
C ASP A 24 -52.84 -43.80 15.08
N LEU A 25 -52.28 -42.77 14.43
CA LEU A 25 -51.74 -41.60 15.10
C LEU A 25 -52.88 -40.80 15.78
N GLY A 26 -52.78 -40.62 17.10
CA GLY A 26 -53.72 -39.78 17.85
C GLY A 26 -53.74 -38.34 17.32
N SER A 27 -54.90 -37.67 17.41
CA SER A 27 -55.10 -36.30 16.90
C SER A 27 -54.07 -35.29 17.43
N THR A 28 -53.59 -35.48 18.66
CA THR A 28 -52.55 -34.65 19.28
C THR A 28 -51.17 -34.83 18.64
N SER A 29 -50.80 -36.05 18.27
CA SER A 29 -49.54 -36.36 17.58
C SER A 29 -49.53 -35.77 16.16
N ILE A 30 -50.69 -35.76 15.51
CA ILE A 30 -50.84 -35.21 14.16
C ILE A 30 -50.76 -33.67 14.18
N ASP A 31 -51.37 -33.02 15.17
CA ASP A 31 -51.29 -31.56 15.33
C ASP A 31 -49.87 -31.07 15.63
N ILE A 32 -49.06 -31.86 16.35
CA ILE A 32 -47.65 -31.55 16.59
C ILE A 32 -46.83 -31.64 15.29
N LEU A 33 -47.09 -32.62 14.43
CA LEU A 33 -46.43 -32.75 13.12
C LEU A 33 -46.88 -31.67 12.13
N LEU A 34 -48.11 -31.16 12.27
CA LEU A 34 -48.67 -30.04 11.51
C LEU A 34 -48.34 -28.66 12.10
N ALA A 35 -47.74 -28.59 13.29
CA ALA A 35 -47.27 -27.33 13.87
C ALA A 35 -46.05 -26.82 13.09
N PRO A 36 -46.01 -25.53 12.68
CA PRO A 36 -44.79 -24.94 12.10
C PRO A 36 -43.63 -25.16 13.07
N LEU A 37 -42.52 -25.71 12.57
CA LEU A 37 -41.33 -25.84 13.40
C LEU A 37 -40.90 -24.45 13.87
N PRO A 38 -40.51 -24.26 15.14
CA PRO A 38 -39.80 -23.07 15.53
C PRO A 38 -38.50 -22.99 14.72
N GLU A 39 -38.24 -21.85 14.10
CA GLU A 39 -36.95 -21.55 13.48
C GLU A 39 -35.84 -21.76 14.52
N GLU A 40 -34.97 -22.74 14.29
CA GLU A 40 -33.72 -22.82 15.03
C GLU A 40 -32.87 -21.63 14.59
N VAL A 41 -32.88 -20.60 15.44
CA VAL A 41 -31.96 -19.47 15.37
C VAL A 41 -30.54 -20.02 15.50
N ILE A 42 -29.87 -20.21 14.36
CA ILE A 42 -28.42 -20.34 14.31
C ILE A 42 -27.88 -19.05 14.90
N ARG A 43 -27.42 -19.10 16.16
CA ARG A 43 -26.70 -17.99 16.78
C ARG A 43 -25.33 -17.91 16.10
N PRO A 44 -24.96 -16.79 15.48
CA PRO A 44 -23.60 -16.58 15.05
C PRO A 44 -22.74 -16.46 16.30
N SER A 45 -21.79 -17.39 16.48
CA SER A 45 -20.67 -17.21 17.40
C SER A 45 -19.77 -16.09 16.86
N ASP A 46 -19.48 -15.12 17.71
CA ASP A 46 -18.60 -13.99 17.45
C ASP A 46 -17.28 -14.44 16.83
N SER A 47 -17.05 -14.05 15.57
CA SER A 47 -15.70 -13.88 15.05
C SER A 47 -15.67 -12.59 14.24
N SER A 48 -14.74 -11.73 14.65
CA SER A 48 -14.38 -10.47 14.03
C SER A 48 -14.00 -10.67 12.56
N THR A 49 -14.44 -9.76 11.69
CA THR A 49 -13.59 -8.94 10.78
C THR A 49 -14.40 -8.20 9.71
N VAL A 50 -14.23 -6.86 9.71
CA VAL A 50 -14.02 -5.93 8.57
C VAL A 50 -15.10 -5.73 7.48
N ASP A 51 -15.54 -4.46 7.40
CA ASP A 51 -16.06 -3.65 6.28
C ASP A 51 -16.40 -4.30 4.92
N ARG A 52 -17.59 -4.01 4.35
CA ARG A 52 -17.85 -2.84 3.47
C ARG A 52 -19.24 -2.93 2.78
N ARG A 53 -19.99 -1.82 2.87
CA ARG A 53 -21.09 -1.30 2.01
C ARG A 53 -21.73 -2.21 0.94
N SER A 54 -23.07 -2.28 0.96
CA SER A 54 -23.93 -2.02 -0.23
C SER A 54 -25.34 -1.64 0.20
N GLU A 55 -25.85 -0.58 -0.44
CA GLU A 55 -27.21 -0.05 -0.32
C GLU A 55 -28.24 -0.98 -0.97
N THR A 56 -29.47 -0.99 -0.43
CA THR A 56 -30.75 -0.75 -1.13
C THR A 56 -31.92 -1.60 -0.58
N ALA A 57 -33.10 -0.99 -0.70
CA ALA A 57 -34.44 -1.57 -0.65
C ALA A 57 -35.14 -1.68 0.73
N GLU A 58 -35.63 -0.52 1.18
CA GLU A 58 -36.88 -0.46 1.92
C GLU A 58 -38.03 -1.08 1.10
N ILE A 59 -38.66 -2.13 1.64
CA ILE A 59 -40.04 -2.48 1.28
C ILE A 59 -40.82 -2.71 2.57
N ASN A 60 -41.55 -1.68 2.97
CA ASN A 60 -42.69 -1.74 3.87
C ASN A 60 -43.69 -2.80 3.40
N ARG A 61 -44.05 -3.77 4.27
CA ARG A 61 -45.42 -4.30 4.33
C ARG A 61 -45.82 -4.62 5.78
N SER A 62 -46.39 -3.61 6.43
CA SER A 62 -47.45 -3.81 7.41
C SER A 62 -48.61 -4.56 6.76
N SER A 63 -48.97 -5.71 7.32
CA SER A 63 -50.33 -6.28 7.25
C SER A 63 -50.47 -7.29 8.38
N LYS A 64 -50.80 -6.80 9.58
CA LYS A 64 -51.50 -7.61 10.57
C LYS A 64 -52.91 -7.86 10.05
N GLN A 65 -53.14 -9.02 9.47
CA GLN A 65 -54.48 -9.58 9.38
C GLN A 65 -54.60 -10.66 10.44
N SER A 66 -55.30 -10.29 11.52
CA SER A 66 -56.06 -11.24 12.32
C SER A 66 -57.08 -11.94 11.43
N ASN A 67 -57.34 -13.21 11.78
CA ASN A 67 -58.57 -14.00 11.64
C ASN A 67 -58.14 -15.44 11.31
N ASN A 68 -58.75 -16.50 11.84
CA ASN A 68 -59.71 -16.67 12.91
C ASN A 68 -59.51 -18.14 13.30
N ILE A 69 -59.36 -18.44 14.59
CA ILE A 69 -59.40 -19.81 15.07
C ILE A 69 -60.88 -20.19 15.12
N ASP A 70 -61.38 -20.78 14.04
CA ASP A 70 -62.64 -21.51 14.07
C ASP A 70 -62.41 -22.84 14.80
N ARG A 71 -62.69 -22.79 16.11
CA ARG A 71 -63.05 -23.97 16.88
C ARG A 71 -64.42 -24.45 16.41
N ASN A 72 -64.44 -25.50 15.60
CA ASN A 72 -65.62 -26.33 15.45
C ASN A 72 -65.24 -27.82 15.41
N GLY A 73 -65.77 -28.54 16.40
CA GLY A 73 -66.40 -29.86 16.27
C GLY A 73 -65.61 -31.01 15.64
N LEU A 74 -65.37 -32.03 16.47
CA LEU A 74 -65.13 -33.43 16.10
C LEU A 74 -65.77 -33.83 14.76
N SER A 75 -64.94 -33.92 13.74
CA SER A 75 -65.12 -34.87 12.65
C SER A 75 -63.72 -35.34 12.29
N ILE A 76 -63.42 -36.61 12.57
CA ILE A 76 -62.19 -37.26 12.13
C ILE A 76 -62.19 -37.12 10.61
N PRO A 77 -61.28 -36.34 9.98
CA PRO A 77 -61.17 -36.40 8.54
C PRO A 77 -60.32 -37.64 8.26
N THR A 78 -60.96 -38.82 8.25
CA THR A 78 -60.47 -40.04 7.58
C THR A 78 -60.29 -39.85 6.07
N SER A 79 -60.42 -38.61 5.58
CA SER A 79 -60.13 -38.22 4.21
C SER A 79 -58.67 -38.54 3.87
N LEU A 80 -58.51 -39.36 2.83
CA LEU A 80 -57.24 -39.67 2.17
C LEU A 80 -56.36 -38.42 1.97
N SER A 81 -56.97 -37.26 1.71
CA SER A 81 -56.26 -36.00 1.49
C SER A 81 -55.56 -35.44 2.74
N TYR A 82 -56.10 -35.65 3.94
CA TYR A 82 -55.47 -35.23 5.19
C TYR A 82 -54.29 -36.15 5.54
N ARG A 83 -54.46 -37.46 5.33
CA ARG A 83 -53.38 -38.46 5.46
C ARG A 83 -52.22 -38.21 4.51
N LEU A 84 -52.52 -37.85 3.27
CA LEU A 84 -51.51 -37.50 2.27
C LEU A 84 -50.72 -36.24 2.66
N LYS A 85 -51.40 -35.22 3.22
CA LYS A 85 -50.75 -33.99 3.70
C LYS A 85 -49.81 -34.24 4.88
N VAL A 86 -50.22 -35.09 5.84
CA VAL A 86 -49.40 -35.45 7.00
C VAL A 86 -48.18 -36.26 6.56
N ALA A 87 -48.36 -37.25 5.68
CA ALA A 87 -47.26 -38.05 5.16
C ALA A 87 -46.25 -37.22 4.35
N ASN A 88 -46.72 -36.35 3.45
CA ASN A 88 -45.84 -35.45 2.69
C ASN A 88 -45.06 -34.50 3.60
N ARG A 89 -45.71 -33.94 4.62
CA ARG A 89 -45.02 -33.07 5.59
C ARG A 89 -43.99 -33.82 6.43
N LEU A 90 -44.26 -35.07 6.80
CA LEU A 90 -43.30 -35.93 7.49
C LEU A 90 -42.08 -36.21 6.60
N PHE A 91 -42.31 -36.51 5.32
CA PHE A 91 -41.22 -36.72 4.35
C PHE A 91 -40.42 -35.44 4.12
N ASP A 92 -41.07 -34.29 3.98
CA ASP A 92 -40.39 -32.98 3.88
C ASP A 92 -39.56 -32.68 5.13
N LEU A 93 -40.08 -32.97 6.32
CA LEU A 93 -39.38 -32.77 7.58
C LEU A 93 -38.15 -33.67 7.70
N MET A 94 -38.26 -34.95 7.35
CA MET A 94 -37.11 -35.86 7.36
C MET A 94 -36.07 -35.50 6.30
N SER A 95 -36.52 -35.07 5.12
CA SER A 95 -35.67 -34.55 4.04
C SER A 95 -34.98 -33.23 4.41
N SER A 96 -35.55 -32.44 5.32
CA SER A 96 -34.91 -31.19 5.78
C SER A 96 -33.74 -31.41 6.75
N ARG A 97 -33.74 -32.55 7.46
CA ARG A 97 -32.72 -32.88 8.47
C ARG A 97 -31.67 -33.88 7.99
N SER A 98 -31.84 -34.42 6.79
CA SER A 98 -30.93 -35.37 6.19
C SER A 98 -30.61 -34.94 4.77
N GLU A 99 -29.39 -35.20 4.30
CA GLU A 99 -28.96 -34.87 2.92
C GLU A 99 -29.62 -35.76 1.85
N ILE A 100 -30.64 -36.55 2.23
CA ILE A 100 -31.21 -37.62 1.41
C ILE A 100 -32.74 -37.46 1.36
N ASP A 101 -33.28 -37.42 0.15
CA ASP A 101 -34.70 -37.25 -0.10
C ASP A 101 -35.51 -38.48 0.33
N HIS A 102 -36.55 -38.27 1.13
CA HIS A 102 -37.49 -39.31 1.56
C HIS A 102 -38.78 -39.23 0.74
N PRO A 103 -39.48 -40.34 0.42
CA PRO A 103 -39.48 -41.65 1.07
C PRO A 103 -38.51 -42.69 0.45
N MET A 104 -37.97 -43.58 1.31
CA MET A 104 -37.10 -44.70 0.93
C MET A 104 -37.81 -46.05 1.14
N CYS A 105 -37.50 -47.08 0.34
CA CYS A 105 -37.90 -48.46 0.64
C CYS A 105 -37.00 -49.06 1.72
N GLN A 106 -37.47 -50.13 2.38
CA GLN A 106 -36.74 -50.85 3.43
C GLN A 106 -35.33 -51.29 2.97
N GLU A 107 -35.21 -51.83 1.76
CA GLU A 107 -33.91 -52.25 1.20
C GLU A 107 -32.96 -51.05 1.00
N CYS A 108 -33.49 -49.89 0.58
CA CYS A 108 -32.69 -48.68 0.39
C CYS A 108 -32.31 -48.03 1.73
N THR A 109 -33.14 -48.13 2.77
CA THR A 109 -32.79 -47.68 4.13
C THR A 109 -31.73 -48.58 4.75
N ASP A 110 -31.80 -49.89 4.55
CA ASP A 110 -30.82 -50.84 5.09
C ASP A 110 -29.44 -50.59 4.46
N MET A 111 -29.37 -50.42 3.14
CA MET A 111 -28.12 -50.02 2.46
C MET A 111 -27.55 -48.68 2.97
N LEU A 112 -28.42 -47.75 3.35
CA LEU A 112 -28.03 -46.45 3.87
C LEU A 112 -27.49 -46.58 5.30
N LEU A 113 -28.14 -47.37 6.15
CA LEU A 113 -27.66 -47.71 7.49
C LEU A 113 -26.30 -48.42 7.45
N ASP A 114 -26.09 -49.33 6.49
CA ASP A 114 -24.79 -49.97 6.26
C ASP A 114 -23.72 -48.94 5.85
N SER A 115 -24.07 -47.98 4.99
CA SER A 115 -23.12 -46.93 4.58
C SER A 115 -22.76 -45.97 5.72
N LEU A 116 -23.74 -45.57 6.53
CA LEU A 116 -23.55 -44.68 7.68
C LEU A 116 -22.79 -45.39 8.81
N SER A 117 -23.08 -46.67 9.07
CA SER A 117 -22.33 -47.46 10.06
C SER A 117 -20.88 -47.65 9.64
N LYS A 118 -20.61 -47.84 8.34
CA LYS A 118 -19.25 -47.88 7.80
C LYS A 118 -18.54 -46.53 7.99
N GLN A 119 -19.17 -45.41 7.62
CA GLN A 119 -18.62 -44.07 7.83
C GLN A 119 -18.34 -43.79 9.32
N LEU A 120 -19.24 -44.19 10.22
CA LEU A 120 -19.07 -44.06 11.66
C LEU A 120 -17.90 -44.92 12.16
N SER A 121 -17.73 -46.12 11.62
CA SER A 121 -16.60 -47.00 11.98
C SER A 121 -15.25 -46.42 11.50
N ASP A 122 -15.22 -45.83 10.30
CA ASP A 122 -14.03 -45.20 9.75
C ASP A 122 -13.64 -43.95 10.57
N ALA A 123 -14.61 -43.07 10.87
CA ALA A 123 -14.39 -41.91 11.72
C ALA A 123 -14.00 -42.28 13.16
N SER A 124 -14.54 -43.38 13.69
CA SER A 124 -14.16 -43.87 15.03
C SER A 124 -12.74 -44.44 15.02
N ARG A 125 -12.35 -45.17 13.97
CA ARG A 125 -10.98 -45.64 13.79
C ARG A 125 -9.98 -44.50 13.66
N GLU A 126 -10.32 -43.44 12.91
CA GLU A 126 -9.47 -42.24 12.82
C GLU A 126 -9.31 -41.57 14.19
N ARG A 127 -10.41 -41.41 14.93
CA ARG A 127 -10.38 -40.89 16.31
C ARG A 127 -9.47 -41.72 17.20
N ASP A 128 -9.60 -43.04 17.16
CA ASP A 128 -8.77 -43.96 17.95
C ASP A 128 -7.30 -43.87 17.54
N CYS A 129 -7.01 -43.73 16.24
CA CYS A 129 -5.65 -43.50 15.75
C CYS A 129 -5.07 -42.16 16.25
N TYR A 130 -5.86 -41.08 16.26
CA TYR A 130 -5.44 -39.79 16.83
C TYR A 130 -5.22 -39.88 18.34
N ILE A 131 -6.10 -40.61 19.06
CA ILE A 131 -5.95 -40.85 20.50
C ILE A 131 -4.66 -41.63 20.77
N ASP A 132 -4.37 -42.66 19.98
CA ASP A 132 -3.16 -43.45 20.13
C ASP A 132 -1.89 -42.67 19.76
N PHE A 133 -1.96 -41.79 18.75
CA PHE A 133 -0.87 -40.87 18.44
C PHE A 133 -0.65 -39.87 19.57
N LEU A 134 -1.71 -39.25 20.10
CA LEU A 134 -1.62 -38.35 21.25
C LEU A 134 -1.08 -39.05 22.49
N LYS A 135 -1.49 -40.30 22.76
CA LYS A 135 -0.93 -41.11 23.85
C LYS A 135 0.55 -41.42 23.62
N LYS A 136 0.96 -41.77 22.40
CA LYS A 136 2.37 -42.01 22.06
C LYS A 136 3.20 -40.75 22.24
N VAL A 137 2.73 -39.62 21.71
CA VAL A 137 3.36 -38.30 21.89
C VAL A 137 3.42 -37.96 23.38
N ASN A 138 2.33 -38.20 24.12
CA ASN A 138 2.23 -37.92 25.56
C ASN A 138 3.10 -38.82 26.44
N VAL A 139 3.30 -40.09 26.06
CA VAL A 139 4.19 -41.03 26.76
C VAL A 139 5.64 -40.80 26.36
N SER A 140 5.89 -40.35 25.12
CA SER A 140 7.16 -39.77 24.70
C SER A 140 7.31 -38.30 25.12
N ILE A 141 6.43 -37.75 25.97
CA ILE A 141 6.66 -36.44 26.57
C ILE A 141 7.87 -36.63 27.46
N ILE A 142 8.98 -36.18 26.92
CA ILE A 142 10.02 -35.40 27.58
C ILE A 142 10.46 -36.06 28.88
N SER A 143 11.58 -36.79 28.80
CA SER A 143 12.33 -37.12 30.01
C SER A 143 12.47 -35.85 30.86
N ASP A 144 12.31 -35.90 32.18
CA ASP A 144 12.46 -34.70 33.04
C ASP A 144 13.76 -33.93 32.74
N ALA A 145 14.81 -34.63 32.28
CA ALA A 145 16.06 -34.06 31.80
C ALA A 145 15.91 -33.19 30.53
N GLU A 146 15.12 -33.61 29.55
CA GLU A 146 14.80 -32.83 28.35
C GLU A 146 13.97 -31.60 28.70
N GLN A 147 13.04 -31.71 29.66
CA GLN A 147 12.22 -30.58 30.10
C GLN A 147 13.07 -29.51 30.78
N GLU A 148 13.98 -29.92 31.66
CA GLU A 148 14.95 -29.00 32.27
C GLU A 148 15.88 -28.36 31.24
N SER A 149 16.30 -29.09 30.21
CA SER A 149 17.14 -28.54 29.14
C SER A 149 16.41 -27.45 28.33
N LEU A 150 15.16 -27.70 27.96
CA LEU A 150 14.31 -26.74 27.24
C LEU A 150 13.99 -25.52 28.11
N GLN A 151 13.77 -25.70 29.41
CA GLN A 151 13.56 -24.58 30.33
C GLN A 151 14.80 -23.70 30.48
N LYS A 152 16.00 -24.30 30.53
CA LYS A 152 17.27 -23.57 30.54
C LYS A 152 17.47 -22.80 29.24
N GLU A 153 17.19 -23.42 28.10
CA GLU A 153 17.27 -22.77 26.79
C GLU A 153 16.30 -21.59 26.68
N ILE A 154 15.04 -21.76 27.09
CA ILE A 154 14.06 -20.66 27.13
C ILE A 154 14.53 -19.51 28.02
N HIS A 155 15.12 -19.82 29.18
CA HIS A 155 15.66 -18.80 30.07
C HIS A 155 16.83 -18.05 29.43
N GLU A 156 17.77 -18.77 28.80
CA GLU A 156 18.91 -18.19 28.10
C GLU A 156 18.45 -17.28 26.95
N ILE A 157 17.54 -17.75 26.11
CA ILE A 157 16.95 -16.96 25.01
C ILE A 157 16.28 -15.70 25.55
N ARG A 158 15.44 -15.80 26.60
CA ARG A 158 14.79 -14.62 27.20
C ARG A 158 15.79 -13.63 27.76
N SER A 159 16.87 -14.11 28.38
CA SER A 159 17.93 -13.23 28.89
C SER A 159 18.65 -12.49 27.76
N SER A 160 18.90 -13.17 26.64
CA SER A 160 19.51 -12.59 25.44
C SER A 160 18.58 -11.58 24.77
N GLU A 161 17.27 -11.87 24.69
CA GLU A 161 16.25 -10.97 24.16
C GLU A 161 16.18 -9.68 24.98
N LEU A 162 16.16 -9.79 26.31
CA LEU A 162 16.17 -8.62 27.19
C LEU A 162 17.46 -7.79 27.05
N ALA A 163 18.61 -8.43 26.87
CA ALA A 163 19.87 -7.74 26.61
C ALA A 163 19.83 -7.00 25.26
N ALA A 164 19.36 -7.67 24.19
CA ALA A 164 19.22 -7.08 22.87
C ALA A 164 18.26 -5.87 22.88
N ILE A 165 17.12 -5.98 23.57
CA ILE A 165 16.15 -4.87 23.71
C ILE A 165 16.78 -3.67 24.42
N LYS A 166 17.62 -3.89 25.44
CA LYS A 166 18.33 -2.80 26.12
C LYS A 166 19.29 -2.09 25.16
N THR A 167 20.11 -2.85 24.43
CA THR A 167 21.04 -2.28 23.45
C THR A 167 20.31 -1.52 22.34
N LEU A 168 19.16 -2.01 21.88
CA LEU A 168 18.33 -1.31 20.88
C LEU A 168 17.83 0.03 21.41
N LYS A 169 17.36 0.10 22.66
CA LYS A 169 16.91 1.35 23.27
C LYS A 169 18.03 2.37 23.43
N GLU A 170 19.23 1.92 23.79
CA GLU A 170 20.42 2.76 23.88
C GLU A 170 20.74 3.37 22.50
N ILE A 171 20.82 2.53 21.46
CA ILE A 171 21.08 2.97 20.08
C ILE A 171 19.98 3.90 19.56
N GLU A 172 18.71 3.64 19.87
CA GLU A 172 17.60 4.53 19.51
C GLU A 172 17.74 5.91 20.14
N SER A 173 18.15 5.97 21.41
CA SER A 173 18.37 7.24 22.10
C SER A 173 19.55 8.02 21.51
N GLU A 174 20.66 7.34 21.19
CA GLU A 174 21.83 7.93 20.53
C GLU A 174 21.49 8.43 19.12
N ARG A 175 20.69 7.68 18.37
CA ARG A 175 20.22 8.10 17.07
C ARG A 175 19.37 9.38 17.16
N ASP A 176 18.53 9.49 18.19
CA ASP A 176 17.68 10.67 18.38
C ASP A 176 18.48 11.90 18.83
N THR A 177 19.58 11.72 19.58
CA THR A 177 20.50 12.84 19.88
C THR A 177 21.25 13.28 18.63
N LEU A 178 21.82 12.35 17.87
CA LEU A 178 22.54 12.65 16.63
C LEU A 178 21.65 13.33 15.59
N LYS A 179 20.37 12.95 15.49
CA LYS A 179 19.41 13.62 14.60
C LYS A 179 19.19 15.09 14.96
N LYS A 180 19.17 15.42 16.27
CA LYS A 180 19.02 16.80 16.73
C LYS A 180 20.28 17.61 16.44
N GLU A 181 21.45 17.03 16.66
CA GLU A 181 22.74 17.64 16.32
C GLU A 181 22.85 17.91 14.82
N LEU A 182 22.47 16.94 13.99
CA LEU A 182 22.47 17.09 12.54
C LEU A 182 21.53 18.22 12.09
N ALA A 183 20.31 18.27 12.64
CA ALA A 183 19.36 19.34 12.34
C ALA A 183 19.87 20.73 12.75
N ALA A 184 20.61 20.84 13.86
CA ALA A 184 21.25 22.08 14.27
C ALA A 184 22.36 22.50 13.30
N LEU A 185 23.23 21.57 12.91
CA LEU A 185 24.30 21.83 11.94
C LEU A 185 23.75 22.20 10.55
N GLU A 186 22.62 21.62 10.13
CA GLU A 186 21.95 21.98 8.88
C GLU A 186 21.37 23.41 8.91
N GLU A 187 20.91 23.90 10.06
CA GLU A 187 20.51 25.31 10.19
C GLU A 187 21.73 26.23 10.15
N GLU A 188 22.80 25.90 10.88
CA GLU A 188 24.06 26.67 10.87
C GLU A 188 24.66 26.75 9.45
N ALA A 189 24.66 25.64 8.70
CA ALA A 189 25.09 25.62 7.30
C ALA A 189 24.22 26.53 6.42
N ARG A 190 22.89 26.50 6.58
CA ARG A 190 21.97 27.40 5.85
C ARG A 190 22.18 28.87 6.19
N GLU A 191 22.56 29.18 7.43
CA GLU A 191 22.91 30.55 7.83
C GLU A 191 24.22 31.00 7.20
N LEU A 192 25.23 30.12 7.17
CA LEU A 192 26.50 30.38 6.49
C LEU A 192 26.33 30.58 4.98
N ASP A 193 25.54 29.76 4.29
CA ASP A 193 25.28 29.91 2.85
C ASP A 193 24.70 31.29 2.51
N LYS A 194 23.77 31.81 3.34
CA LYS A 194 23.21 33.16 3.18
C LYS A 194 24.26 34.24 3.39
N LEU A 195 25.12 34.06 4.39
CA LEU A 195 26.22 35.00 4.65
C LEU A 195 27.20 35.01 3.48
N GLU A 196 27.58 33.84 2.96
CA GLU A 196 28.45 33.70 1.80
C GLU A 196 27.86 34.38 0.57
N GLU A 197 26.57 34.20 0.30
CA GLU A 197 25.89 34.87 -0.81
C GLU A 197 25.99 36.41 -0.67
N SER A 198 25.73 36.94 0.52
CA SER A 198 25.86 38.38 0.78
C SER A 198 27.31 38.86 0.61
N TYR A 199 28.28 38.08 1.07
CA TYR A 199 29.70 38.39 0.92
C TYR A 199 30.12 38.41 -0.55
N TRP A 200 29.64 37.46 -1.36
CA TRP A 200 29.95 37.42 -2.79
C TRP A 200 29.33 38.58 -3.55
N GLN A 201 28.13 39.04 -3.16
CA GLN A 201 27.54 40.24 -3.73
C GLN A 201 28.41 41.48 -3.43
N GLU A 202 28.79 41.68 -2.17
CA GLU A 202 29.67 42.78 -1.76
C GLU A 202 31.04 42.72 -2.45
N PHE A 203 31.62 41.52 -2.58
CA PHE A 203 32.89 41.32 -3.26
C PHE A 203 32.81 41.68 -4.75
N ASN A 204 31.74 41.26 -5.43
CA ASN A 204 31.52 41.58 -6.84
C ASN A 204 31.34 43.09 -7.05
N ASP A 205 30.57 43.74 -6.18
CA ASP A 205 30.38 45.20 -6.21
C ASP A 205 31.71 45.94 -6.00
N PHE A 206 32.51 45.51 -5.02
CA PHE A 206 33.83 46.08 -4.78
C PHE A 206 34.77 45.86 -5.98
N HIS A 207 34.75 44.67 -6.58
CA HIS A 207 35.56 44.37 -7.75
C HIS A 207 35.16 45.24 -8.95
N LEU A 208 33.86 45.48 -9.15
CA LEU A 208 33.35 46.34 -10.22
C LEU A 208 33.77 47.82 -10.00
N GLN A 209 33.72 48.30 -8.76
CA GLN A 209 34.24 49.63 -8.41
C GLN A 209 35.75 49.74 -8.66
N LEU A 210 36.53 48.74 -8.24
CA LEU A 210 37.97 48.71 -8.47
C LEU A 210 38.30 48.72 -9.97
N GLN A 211 37.57 47.95 -10.78
CA GLN A 211 37.72 47.95 -12.23
C GLN A 211 37.38 49.31 -12.84
N ALA A 212 36.33 49.98 -12.36
CA ALA A 212 35.98 51.33 -12.80
C ALA A 212 37.11 52.34 -12.51
N PHE A 213 37.70 52.30 -11.31
CA PHE A 213 38.85 53.15 -10.96
C PHE A 213 40.09 52.84 -11.79
N GLN A 214 40.36 51.58 -12.09
CA GLN A 214 41.46 51.19 -12.97
C GLN A 214 41.24 51.73 -14.39
N ASN A 215 40.03 51.59 -14.95
CA ASN A 215 39.69 52.14 -16.26
C ASN A 215 39.82 53.66 -16.30
N GLU A 216 39.40 54.37 -15.25
CA GLU A 216 39.56 55.82 -15.14
C GLU A 216 41.03 56.21 -15.11
N ARG A 217 41.83 55.55 -14.27
CA ARG A 217 43.28 55.78 -14.19
C ARG A 217 43.95 55.55 -15.55
N ASP A 218 43.63 54.45 -16.22
CA ASP A 218 44.24 54.10 -17.50
C ASP A 218 43.82 55.09 -18.60
N SER A 219 42.58 55.60 -18.57
CA SER A 219 42.11 56.68 -19.45
C SER A 219 42.87 57.98 -19.21
N VAL A 220 43.07 58.37 -17.95
CA VAL A 220 43.86 59.56 -17.58
C VAL A 220 45.32 59.40 -17.99
N ASN A 221 45.90 58.22 -17.77
CA ASN A 221 47.28 57.93 -18.16
C ASN A 221 47.47 58.01 -19.68
N LEU A 222 46.51 57.47 -20.45
CA LEU A 222 46.54 57.57 -21.91
C LEU A 222 46.46 59.03 -22.41
N LYS A 223 45.63 59.86 -21.77
CA LYS A 223 45.57 61.30 -22.07
C LYS A 223 46.89 61.99 -21.74
N TYR A 224 47.45 61.70 -20.57
CA TYR A 224 48.76 62.22 -20.16
C TYR A 224 49.86 61.83 -21.17
N ASP A 225 49.92 60.58 -21.59
CA ASP A 225 50.89 60.11 -22.58
C ASP A 225 50.71 60.79 -23.95
N HIS A 226 49.46 61.08 -24.35
CA HIS A 226 49.16 61.81 -25.57
C HIS A 226 49.68 63.26 -25.49
N ASP A 227 49.34 63.96 -24.42
CA ASP A 227 49.70 65.36 -24.21
C ASP A 227 51.21 65.52 -24.01
N ALA A 228 51.87 64.59 -23.31
CA ALA A 228 53.32 64.55 -23.18
C ALA A 228 54.02 64.43 -24.54
N LYS A 229 53.52 63.54 -25.43
CA LYS A 229 54.01 63.42 -26.81
C LYS A 229 53.73 64.68 -27.63
N GLN A 230 52.58 65.33 -27.44
CA GLN A 230 52.30 66.60 -28.10
C GLN A 230 53.24 67.70 -27.62
N LEU A 231 53.50 67.79 -26.32
CA LEU A 231 54.43 68.74 -25.73
C LEU A 231 55.86 68.51 -26.24
N GLU A 232 56.30 67.26 -26.31
CA GLU A 232 57.60 66.90 -26.91
C GLU A 232 57.68 67.34 -28.39
N LYS A 233 56.60 67.14 -29.17
CA LYS A 233 56.53 67.65 -30.54
C LYS A 233 56.61 69.17 -30.58
N LEU A 234 55.83 69.87 -29.75
CA LEU A 234 55.80 71.34 -29.70
C LEU A 234 57.15 71.93 -29.25
N GLN A 235 57.83 71.28 -28.30
CA GLN A 235 59.19 71.66 -27.88
C GLN A 235 60.22 71.48 -29.00
N ARG A 236 60.07 70.43 -29.82
CA ARG A 236 60.93 70.21 -31.00
C ARG A 236 60.61 71.17 -32.14
N THR A 237 59.35 71.60 -32.29
CA THR A 237 58.95 72.55 -33.33
C THR A 237 59.37 73.97 -32.93
N ASN A 238 60.54 74.40 -33.40
CA ASN A 238 60.88 75.80 -33.44
C ASN A 238 60.33 76.40 -34.75
N VAL A 239 59.48 77.43 -34.67
CA VAL A 239 58.83 78.07 -35.84
C VAL A 239 59.86 78.53 -36.86
N TYR A 240 61.04 78.98 -36.42
CA TYR A 240 62.11 79.39 -37.32
C TYR A 240 62.74 78.22 -38.09
N ASN A 241 62.85 77.05 -37.44
CA ASN A 241 63.38 75.84 -38.08
C ASN A 241 62.38 75.21 -39.05
N ASP A 242 61.08 75.29 -38.76
CA ASP A 242 60.04 74.69 -39.60
C ASP A 242 59.66 75.59 -40.79
N THR A 243 59.67 76.91 -40.59
CA THR A 243 59.39 77.89 -41.68
C THR A 243 60.57 78.04 -42.63
N PHE A 244 61.80 77.79 -42.18
CA PHE A 244 63.00 77.80 -43.00
C PHE A 244 63.86 76.59 -42.66
N CYS A 245 63.50 75.42 -43.18
CA CYS A 245 64.34 74.23 -43.09
C CYS A 245 65.60 74.43 -43.95
N ILE A 246 66.62 75.12 -43.41
CA ILE A 246 67.91 75.35 -44.09
C ILE A 246 68.80 74.12 -43.88
N CYS A 247 68.72 73.15 -44.79
CA CYS A 247 69.60 72.00 -44.77
C CYS A 247 70.84 72.30 -45.61
N ILE A 248 72.02 72.32 -44.99
CA ILE A 248 73.29 72.25 -45.72
C ILE A 248 73.51 70.77 -46.00
N SER A 249 73.37 70.38 -47.26
CA SER A 249 73.68 69.01 -47.67
C SER A 249 75.15 68.77 -47.38
N HIS A 250 75.49 67.81 -46.52
CA HIS A 250 76.88 67.49 -46.17
C HIS A 250 77.69 66.95 -47.38
N ASP A 251 77.05 66.79 -48.54
CA ASP A 251 77.65 66.31 -49.78
C ASP A 251 77.25 67.17 -51.01
N GLY A 252 76.87 68.44 -50.80
CA GLY A 252 76.46 69.32 -51.90
C GLY A 252 76.74 70.80 -51.61
N HIS A 253 77.35 71.50 -52.57
CA HIS A 253 77.76 72.91 -52.47
C HIS A 253 76.60 73.94 -52.41
N PHE A 254 75.36 73.51 -52.13
CA PHE A 254 74.17 74.34 -52.10
C PHE A 254 73.38 74.11 -50.80
N GLY A 255 72.82 75.19 -50.26
CA GLY A 255 71.83 75.11 -49.19
C GLY A 255 70.44 74.92 -49.79
N THR A 256 69.60 74.11 -49.17
CA THR A 256 68.17 74.05 -49.50
C THR A 256 67.35 74.66 -48.37
N ILE A 257 66.39 75.52 -48.69
CA ILE A 257 65.40 76.05 -47.75
C ILE A 257 64.02 75.50 -48.14
N ASN A 258 63.36 74.75 -47.26
CA ASN A 258 62.04 74.12 -47.51
C ASN A 258 62.00 73.29 -48.80
N GLY A 259 63.10 72.63 -49.16
CA GLY A 259 63.23 71.87 -50.41
C GLY A 259 63.57 72.69 -51.65
N PHE A 260 63.64 74.02 -51.56
CA PHE A 260 64.12 74.89 -52.65
C PHE A 260 65.63 75.10 -52.57
N ARG A 261 66.33 74.89 -53.68
CA ARG A 261 67.79 75.04 -53.78
C ARG A 261 68.18 76.51 -53.88
N LEU A 262 69.17 76.93 -53.09
CA LEU A 262 69.73 78.28 -53.09
C LEU A 262 71.23 78.22 -53.39
N GLY A 263 71.67 79.14 -54.25
CA GLY A 263 73.05 79.25 -54.71
C GLY A 263 73.14 79.19 -56.23
N ARG A 264 74.06 79.95 -56.81
CA ARG A 264 74.50 79.82 -58.20
C ARG A 264 75.98 79.44 -58.15
N LEU A 265 76.32 78.25 -58.64
CA LEU A 265 77.72 77.94 -58.93
C LEU A 265 78.06 78.56 -60.29
N PRO A 266 79.31 79.00 -60.51
CA PRO A 266 79.72 79.57 -61.79
C PRO A 266 79.51 78.62 -62.98
N ASP A 267 79.46 77.30 -62.75
CA ASP A 267 79.28 76.28 -63.80
C ASP A 267 77.85 75.74 -63.97
N VAL A 268 76.91 76.00 -63.05
CA VAL A 268 75.53 75.51 -63.17
C VAL A 268 74.55 76.53 -62.58
N MET A 269 73.68 77.05 -63.44
CA MET A 269 72.52 77.84 -63.02
C MET A 269 71.38 76.89 -62.60
N VAL A 270 70.81 77.16 -61.43
CA VAL A 270 69.58 76.53 -60.92
C VAL A 270 68.38 77.34 -61.37
#